data_AF-A0A085MRM9-F1
#
_entry.id   AF-A0A085MRM9-F1
#
_cell.length_a   1.000
_cell.length_b   1.000
_cell.length_c   1.000
_cell.angle_alpha   90.00
_cell.angle_beta   90.00
_cell.angle_gamma   90.00
#
_symmetry.space_group_name_H-M   'P 1'
#
loop_
_entity.id
_entity.type
_entity.pdbx_description
1 polymer ?
#
loop_
_entity_poly.entity_id
_entity_poly.type
_entity_poly.pdbx_seq_one_letter_code
_entity_poly.pdbx_strand_id
1 'polypeptide(L)'
;MKNGNRLTTPFDLHATLKSLLNFPPPKVGNLSHRGISLFSEIPASRDCANAGIAPHWCSCLSWKKLPKDALISWFIADELVKAFNKRLKKEEKLCAPLRLDSVLNAYVSQPKDDYVAFVGAKDTDGREAKFGDRVGMPYDSYTLTIRTNPKNAIYEATVLYDVTKRVLLIDLDSVSRAVTSRVFLNIIMLRTARQVSTSSESVHTVLPLQSINESYNALLFLDISKLNQE
;
A
#
# COMPACT_ATOMS: atom_id res chain seq x y z
N MET A 1 -9.53 22.93 20.63
CA MET A 1 -9.87 22.82 19.20
C MET A 1 -9.22 21.55 18.66
N LYS A 2 -9.98 20.60 18.07
CA LYS A 2 -9.49 19.24 17.74
C LYS A 2 -9.41 19.01 16.23
N ASN A 3 -8.55 19.74 15.53
CA ASN A 3 -8.32 19.59 14.08
C ASN A 3 -7.08 18.76 13.72
N GLY A 4 -6.41 18.17 14.71
CA GLY A 4 -5.32 17.21 14.46
C GLY A 4 -5.85 15.95 13.75
N ASN A 5 -5.08 15.43 12.79
CA ASN A 5 -5.44 14.26 11.98
C ASN A 5 -6.79 14.38 11.25
N ARG A 6 -7.16 15.59 10.83
CA ARG A 6 -8.35 15.87 9.98
C ARG A 6 -7.92 16.21 8.57
N LEU A 7 -8.76 15.88 7.59
CA LEU A 7 -8.56 16.31 6.20
C LEU A 7 -8.81 17.83 6.10
N THR A 8 -7.75 18.58 5.80
CA THR A 8 -7.79 20.04 5.60
C THR A 8 -7.31 20.40 4.21
N THR A 9 -7.85 21.49 3.65
CA THR A 9 -7.52 21.99 2.31
C THR A 9 -7.22 23.48 2.32
N PRO A 10 -6.63 24.05 1.25
CA PRO A 10 -6.47 25.51 1.13
C PRO A 10 -7.80 26.29 1.22
N PHE A 11 -8.94 25.68 0.89
CA PHE A 11 -10.27 26.30 1.05
C PHE A 11 -10.63 26.51 2.53
N ASP A 12 -10.12 25.66 3.42
CA ASP A 12 -10.31 25.81 4.87
C ASP A 12 -9.50 27.01 5.40
N LEU A 13 -8.31 27.24 4.86
CA LEU A 13 -7.53 28.43 5.16
C LEU A 13 -8.27 29.70 4.70
N HIS A 14 -8.81 29.71 3.49
CA HIS A 14 -9.65 30.82 3.02
C HIS A 14 -10.86 31.07 3.93
N ALA A 15 -11.58 30.01 4.31
CA ALA A 15 -12.70 30.10 5.26
C ALA A 15 -12.28 30.61 6.64
N THR A 16 -11.06 30.28 7.06
CA THR A 16 -10.46 30.77 8.32
C THR A 16 -10.10 32.24 8.26
N LEU A 17 -9.49 32.69 7.16
CA LEU A 17 -9.20 34.11 6.96
C LEU A 17 -10.50 34.94 6.93
N LYS A 18 -11.56 34.41 6.32
CA LYS A 18 -12.88 35.06 6.34
C LYS A 18 -13.49 35.09 7.74
N SER A 19 -13.30 34.03 8.54
CA SER A 19 -13.84 33.98 9.91
C SER A 19 -13.08 34.89 10.88
N LEU A 20 -11.81 35.26 10.62
CA LEU A 20 -11.10 36.30 11.37
C LEU A 20 -11.82 37.66 11.34
N LEU A 21 -12.65 37.94 10.33
CA LEU A 21 -13.36 39.22 10.26
C LEU A 21 -14.48 39.32 11.31
N ASN A 22 -15.05 38.18 11.72
CA ASN A 22 -16.24 38.13 12.59
C ASN A 22 -16.05 37.29 13.87
N PHE A 23 -14.91 36.59 14.01
CA PHE A 23 -14.56 35.67 15.10
C PHE A 23 -15.76 34.90 15.68
N PRO A 24 -16.47 34.09 14.86
CA PRO A 24 -17.61 33.35 15.34
C PRO A 24 -17.20 32.30 16.40
N PRO A 25 -18.10 31.93 17.32
CA PRO A 25 -17.80 30.92 18.34
C PRO A 25 -17.45 29.57 17.69
N PRO A 26 -16.53 28.79 18.30
CA PRO A 26 -16.17 27.47 17.78
C PRO A 26 -17.38 26.55 17.69
N LYS A 27 -17.56 25.90 16.54
CA LYS A 27 -18.62 24.92 16.29
C LYS A 27 -18.10 23.75 15.46
N VAL A 28 -18.91 22.71 15.30
CA VAL A 28 -18.61 21.66 14.32
C VAL A 28 -18.91 22.18 12.91
N GLY A 29 -17.98 21.95 11.98
CA GLY A 29 -18.09 22.37 10.59
C GLY A 29 -19.21 21.63 9.83
N ASN A 30 -19.81 22.32 8.87
CA ASN A 30 -20.81 21.71 7.99
C ASN A 30 -20.12 21.07 6.77
N LEU A 31 -20.31 19.76 6.58
CA LEU A 31 -19.74 18.99 5.46
C LEU A 31 -20.29 19.40 4.08
N SER A 32 -21.43 20.08 4.03
CA SER A 32 -21.95 20.66 2.77
C SER A 32 -21.10 21.83 2.27
N HIS A 33 -20.23 22.41 3.11
CA HIS A 33 -19.33 23.49 2.70
C HIS A 33 -17.99 22.93 2.25
N ARG A 34 -17.56 23.36 1.05
CA ARG A 34 -16.22 23.04 0.52
C ARG A 34 -15.10 23.42 1.48
N GLY A 35 -15.22 24.60 2.12
CA GLY A 35 -14.25 25.12 3.08
C GLY A 35 -14.88 25.28 4.48
N ILE A 36 -14.22 24.74 5.49
CA ILE A 36 -14.57 24.81 6.90
C ILE A 36 -13.47 25.58 7.63
N SER A 37 -13.81 26.62 8.38
CA SER A 37 -12.82 27.39 9.15
C SER A 37 -12.12 26.48 10.17
N LEU A 38 -10.80 26.62 10.30
CA LEU A 38 -9.96 25.93 11.29
C LEU A 38 -10.26 26.36 12.73
N PHE A 39 -11.02 27.44 12.94
CA PHE A 39 -11.57 27.80 14.25
C PHE A 39 -12.80 26.96 14.64
N SER A 40 -13.38 26.26 13.68
CA SER A 40 -14.41 25.24 13.87
C SER A 40 -13.76 23.85 13.84
N GLU A 41 -14.38 22.88 14.51
CA GLU A 41 -13.94 21.49 14.40
C GLU A 41 -14.30 20.93 13.02
N ILE A 42 -13.30 20.42 12.31
CA ILE A 42 -13.49 19.69 11.06
C ILE A 42 -14.00 18.29 11.41
N PRO A 43 -15.17 17.87 10.89
CA PRO A 43 -15.72 16.55 11.17
C PRO A 43 -14.75 15.42 10.78
N ALA A 44 -14.69 14.39 11.62
CA ALA A 44 -13.85 13.22 11.40
C ALA A 44 -14.17 12.48 10.09
N SER A 45 -15.44 12.50 9.70
CA SER A 45 -15.98 11.82 8.54
C SER A 45 -15.81 12.59 7.24
N ARG A 46 -15.13 13.76 7.26
CA ARG A 46 -14.90 14.55 6.04
C ARG A 46 -14.05 13.76 5.05
N ASP A 47 -14.58 13.60 3.85
CA ASP A 47 -13.89 12.96 2.74
C ASP A 47 -13.50 13.98 1.63
N CYS A 48 -12.81 13.48 0.61
CA CYS A 48 -12.41 14.27 -0.55
C CYS A 48 -13.63 14.87 -1.30
N ALA A 49 -14.77 14.17 -1.33
CA ALA A 49 -15.97 14.66 -2.00
C ALA A 49 -16.57 15.88 -1.26
N ASN A 50 -16.67 15.82 0.08
CA ASN A 50 -17.09 16.95 0.92
C ASN A 50 -16.13 18.14 0.78
N ALA A 51 -14.84 17.87 0.61
CA ALA A 51 -13.82 18.90 0.40
C ALA A 51 -13.81 19.49 -1.03
N GLY A 52 -14.65 18.99 -1.94
CA GLY A 52 -14.67 19.41 -3.35
C GLY A 52 -13.34 19.10 -4.05
N ILE A 53 -12.69 18.01 -3.67
CA ILE A 53 -11.50 17.45 -4.31
C ILE A 53 -12.00 16.37 -5.27
N ALA A 54 -11.69 16.52 -6.55
CA ALA A 54 -12.06 15.51 -7.53
C ALA A 54 -11.35 14.17 -7.21
N PRO A 55 -11.97 13.01 -7.46
CA PRO A 55 -11.46 11.71 -7.01
C PRO A 55 -9.99 11.43 -7.37
N HIS A 56 -9.56 11.88 -8.56
CA HIS A 56 -8.19 11.70 -9.05
C HIS A 56 -7.13 12.57 -8.33
N TRP A 57 -7.53 13.61 -7.60
CA TRP A 57 -6.62 14.41 -6.74
C TRP A 57 -6.66 13.94 -5.28
N CYS A 58 -7.51 12.98 -4.94
CA CYS A 58 -7.60 12.48 -3.57
C CYS A 58 -6.36 11.62 -3.27
N SER A 59 -5.51 12.08 -2.36
CA SER A 59 -4.24 11.41 -2.03
C SER A 59 -4.40 10.07 -1.29
N CYS A 60 -5.63 9.71 -0.91
CA CYS A 60 -5.89 8.48 -0.14
C CYS A 60 -6.11 7.30 -1.09
N LEU A 61 -5.08 6.47 -1.29
CA LEU A 61 -5.28 5.08 -1.69
C LEU A 61 -6.23 4.43 -0.67
N SER A 62 -7.34 3.86 -1.14
CA SER A 62 -8.33 3.22 -0.27
C SER A 62 -7.83 1.85 0.16
N TRP A 63 -6.97 1.81 1.17
CA TRP A 63 -6.51 0.57 1.77
C TRP A 63 -7.63 -0.10 2.56
N LYS A 64 -8.10 -1.25 2.09
CA LYS A 64 -9.04 -2.11 2.81
C LYS A 64 -8.26 -3.09 3.66
N LYS A 65 -8.56 -3.13 4.96
CA LYS A 65 -7.98 -4.14 5.86
C LYS A 65 -8.55 -5.51 5.53
N LEU A 66 -7.67 -6.49 5.35
CA LEU A 66 -8.07 -7.88 5.16
C LEU A 66 -8.18 -8.61 6.51
N PRO A 67 -9.07 -9.61 6.63
CA PRO A 67 -9.04 -10.55 7.75
C PRO A 67 -7.66 -11.19 7.88
N LYS A 68 -7.21 -11.46 9.12
CA LYS A 68 -5.90 -12.07 9.37
C LYS A 68 -5.79 -13.49 8.78
N ASP A 69 -6.92 -14.19 8.72
CA ASP A 69 -7.01 -15.56 8.22
C ASP A 69 -7.41 -15.59 6.72
N ALA A 70 -7.33 -14.45 6.04
CA ALA A 70 -7.56 -14.40 4.60
C ALA A 70 -6.52 -15.25 3.88
N LEU A 71 -6.98 -16.22 3.09
CA LEU A 71 -6.14 -17.18 2.36
C LEU A 71 -5.11 -16.48 1.47
N ILE A 72 -5.51 -15.37 0.82
CA ILE A 72 -4.61 -14.56 -0.01
C ILE A 72 -3.47 -13.92 0.80
N SER A 73 -3.73 -13.49 2.04
CA SER A 73 -2.70 -12.88 2.89
C SER A 73 -1.66 -13.91 3.33
N TRP A 74 -2.10 -15.13 3.66
CA TRP A 74 -1.18 -16.22 3.98
C TRP A 74 -0.38 -16.69 2.77
N PHE A 75 -0.99 -16.77 1.59
CA PHE A 75 -0.30 -17.10 0.35
C PHE A 75 0.81 -16.09 0.03
N ILE A 76 0.50 -14.78 0.06
CA ILE A 76 1.48 -13.72 -0.20
C ILE A 76 2.60 -13.74 0.87
N ALA A 77 2.25 -13.98 2.13
CA ALA A 77 3.22 -14.06 3.22
C ALA A 77 4.21 -15.22 3.04
N ASP A 78 3.73 -16.39 2.59
CA ASP A 78 4.58 -17.55 2.32
C ASP A 78 5.53 -17.30 1.13
N GLU A 79 5.01 -16.74 0.03
CA GLU A 79 5.84 -16.36 -1.13
C GLU A 79 6.88 -15.30 -0.78
N LEU A 80 6.55 -14.37 0.12
CA LEU A 80 7.50 -13.39 0.63
C LEU A 80 8.64 -14.04 1.43
N VAL A 81 8.33 -14.99 2.31
CA VAL A 81 9.36 -15.74 3.07
C VAL A 81 10.23 -16.58 2.15
N LYS A 82 9.65 -17.21 1.11
CA LYS A 82 10.42 -17.90 0.07
C LYS A 82 11.37 -16.96 -0.65
N ALA A 83 10.90 -15.76 -1.02
CA ALA A 83 11.73 -14.74 -1.66
C ALA A 83 12.88 -14.28 -0.73
N PHE A 84 12.62 -14.09 0.57
CA PHE A 84 13.67 -13.80 1.56
C PHE A 84 14.73 -14.91 1.61
N ASN A 85 14.31 -16.16 1.76
CA ASN A 85 15.23 -17.28 1.83
C ASN A 85 16.04 -17.44 0.54
N LYS A 86 15.43 -17.20 -0.62
CA LYS A 86 16.13 -17.20 -1.91
C LYS A 86 17.22 -16.13 -1.96
N ARG A 87 16.96 -14.93 -1.44
CA ARG A 87 17.96 -13.85 -1.34
C ARG A 87 19.06 -14.19 -0.33
N LEU A 88 18.71 -14.79 0.80
CA LEU A 88 19.63 -15.16 1.88
C LEU A 88 20.45 -16.42 1.58
N LYS A 89 20.14 -17.17 0.50
CA LYS A 89 20.87 -18.39 0.12
C LYS A 89 22.38 -18.19 -0.02
N LYS A 90 22.82 -16.99 -0.41
CA LYS A 90 24.26 -16.65 -0.48
C LYS A 90 24.96 -16.70 0.88
N GLU A 91 24.21 -16.44 1.95
CA GLU A 91 24.67 -16.36 3.34
C GLU A 91 24.14 -17.52 4.20
N GLU A 92 23.76 -18.63 3.58
CA GLU A 92 23.14 -19.80 4.25
C GLU A 92 24.01 -20.38 5.39
N LYS A 93 25.34 -20.20 5.32
CA LYS A 93 26.26 -20.63 6.38
C LYS A 93 26.21 -19.74 7.63
N LEU A 94 25.73 -18.50 7.51
CA LEU A 94 25.66 -17.52 8.59
C LEU A 94 24.22 -17.28 9.09
N CYS A 95 23.24 -17.51 8.22
CA CYS A 95 21.83 -17.23 8.47
C CYS A 95 21.00 -18.52 8.49
N ALA A 96 20.25 -18.74 9.57
CA ALA A 96 19.24 -19.79 9.59
C ALA A 96 18.07 -19.45 8.64
N PRO A 97 17.45 -20.45 7.99
CA PRO A 97 16.31 -20.22 7.11
C PRO A 97 15.13 -19.62 7.86
N LEU A 98 14.49 -18.62 7.26
CA LEU A 98 13.31 -17.98 7.80
C LEU A 98 12.08 -18.85 7.56
N ARG A 99 11.17 -18.87 8.53
CA ARG A 99 9.86 -19.53 8.47
C ARG A 99 8.79 -18.53 8.83
N LEU A 100 7.66 -18.56 8.11
CA LEU A 100 6.50 -17.75 8.45
C LEU A 100 5.93 -18.25 9.80
N ASP A 101 5.74 -17.33 10.74
CA ASP A 101 5.10 -17.61 12.03
C ASP A 101 3.63 -17.15 12.01
N SER A 102 3.41 -15.88 11.68
CA SER A 102 2.06 -15.30 11.66
C SER A 102 1.94 -14.07 10.76
N VAL A 103 0.75 -13.84 10.22
CA VAL A 103 0.38 -12.58 9.56
C VAL A 103 -0.24 -11.64 10.60
N LEU A 104 0.38 -10.49 10.83
CA LEU A 104 -0.06 -9.53 11.85
C LEU A 104 -1.12 -8.58 11.31
N ASN A 105 -0.85 -8.00 10.15
CA ASN A 105 -1.77 -7.12 9.43
C ASN A 105 -1.66 -7.38 7.94
N ALA A 106 -2.77 -7.21 7.22
CA ALA A 106 -2.80 -7.23 5.77
C ALA A 106 -3.79 -6.15 5.29
N TYR A 107 -3.38 -5.42 4.27
CA TYR A 107 -4.18 -4.40 3.61
C TYR A 107 -4.11 -4.62 2.10
N VAL A 108 -5.21 -4.35 1.41
CA VAL A 108 -5.26 -4.33 -0.05
C VAL A 108 -5.70 -2.95 -0.52
N SER A 109 -5.01 -2.41 -1.50
CA SER A 109 -5.42 -1.25 -2.27
C SER A 109 -5.67 -1.71 -3.70
N GLN A 110 -6.94 -1.78 -4.07
CA GLN A 110 -7.36 -2.04 -5.44
C GLN A 110 -7.60 -0.69 -6.11
N PRO A 111 -6.95 -0.40 -7.25
CA PRO A 111 -7.35 0.71 -8.07
C PRO A 111 -8.81 0.51 -8.45
N LYS A 112 -9.69 1.46 -8.12
CA LYS A 112 -11.07 1.42 -8.61
C LYS A 112 -11.05 1.55 -10.14
N ASP A 113 -12.03 0.92 -10.80
CA ASP A 113 -12.22 0.95 -12.26
C ASP A 113 -12.40 2.36 -12.87
N ASP A 114 -12.47 3.39 -12.03
CA ASP A 114 -12.56 4.79 -12.43
C ASP A 114 -11.19 5.44 -12.72
N TYR A 115 -10.08 4.69 -12.67
CA TYR A 115 -8.77 5.24 -12.99
C TYR A 115 -8.67 5.53 -14.50
N VAL A 116 -8.53 6.81 -14.81
CA VAL A 116 -8.39 7.33 -16.17
C VAL A 116 -7.02 7.95 -16.32
N ALA A 117 -6.34 7.67 -17.43
CA ALA A 117 -5.03 8.25 -17.68
C ALA A 117 -5.15 9.78 -17.82
N PHE A 118 -4.30 10.53 -17.13
CA PHE A 118 -4.15 11.96 -17.38
C PHE A 118 -3.45 12.14 -18.72
N VAL A 119 -4.14 12.74 -19.69
CA VAL A 119 -3.61 12.99 -21.04
C VAL A 119 -3.07 14.42 -21.17
N GLY A 120 -3.64 15.36 -20.41
CA GLY A 120 -3.18 16.74 -20.39
C GLY A 120 -4.18 17.66 -19.70
N ALA A 121 -3.92 18.96 -19.75
CA ALA A 121 -4.92 19.96 -19.36
C ALA A 121 -6.01 20.07 -20.43
N LYS A 122 -7.26 20.21 -20.00
CA LYS A 122 -8.40 20.53 -20.87
C LYS A 122 -8.51 22.03 -21.09
N ASP A 123 -8.12 22.82 -20.10
CA ASP A 123 -8.11 24.27 -20.09
C ASP A 123 -6.69 24.85 -20.23
N THR A 124 -6.60 26.15 -20.47
CA THR A 124 -5.32 26.87 -20.65
C THR A 124 -4.55 27.06 -19.35
N ASP A 125 -5.22 27.06 -18.20
CA ASP A 125 -4.63 27.24 -16.87
C ASP A 125 -4.41 25.93 -16.10
N GLY A 126 -4.78 24.78 -16.67
CA GLY A 126 -4.47 23.45 -16.14
C GLY A 126 -5.29 23.03 -14.92
N ARG A 127 -6.45 23.63 -14.70
CA ARG A 127 -7.31 23.32 -13.55
C ARG A 127 -8.25 22.15 -13.85
N GLU A 128 -8.64 22.00 -15.11
CA GLU A 128 -9.42 20.87 -15.59
C GLU A 128 -8.50 19.85 -16.25
N ALA A 129 -8.45 18.66 -15.66
CA ALA A 129 -7.75 17.54 -16.26
C ALA A 129 -8.52 16.98 -17.46
N LYS A 130 -7.82 16.77 -18.58
CA LYS A 130 -8.27 15.97 -19.71
C LYS A 130 -7.86 14.52 -19.45
N PHE A 131 -8.87 13.68 -19.32
CA PHE A 131 -8.71 12.26 -19.14
C PHE A 131 -8.80 11.53 -20.47
N GLY A 132 -7.95 10.52 -20.63
CA GLY A 132 -8.03 9.55 -21.71
C GLY A 132 -8.99 8.42 -21.37
N ASP A 133 -8.82 7.31 -22.10
CA ASP A 133 -9.62 6.11 -21.88
C ASP A 133 -9.39 5.53 -20.48
N ARG A 134 -10.38 4.77 -20.02
CA ARG A 134 -10.28 4.02 -18.77
C ARG A 134 -9.13 3.03 -18.89
N VAL A 135 -8.17 3.16 -17.99
CA VAL A 135 -7.09 2.20 -17.85
C VAL A 135 -7.48 1.27 -16.72
N GLY A 136 -7.96 0.08 -17.07
CA GLY A 136 -8.07 -1.00 -16.09
C GLY A 136 -6.67 -1.31 -15.60
N MET A 137 -6.31 -0.85 -14.40
CA MET A 137 -5.03 -1.22 -13.80
C MET A 137 -5.13 -2.69 -13.38
N PRO A 138 -4.32 -3.59 -13.97
CA PRO A 138 -4.40 -5.01 -13.67
C PRO A 138 -3.67 -5.36 -12.37
N TYR A 139 -3.38 -4.39 -11.50
CA TYR A 139 -2.53 -4.58 -10.32
C TYR A 139 -3.29 -4.26 -9.04
N ASP A 140 -3.38 -5.25 -8.17
CA ASP A 140 -3.77 -5.06 -6.77
C ASP A 140 -2.51 -4.89 -5.92
N SER A 141 -2.48 -3.86 -5.06
CA SER A 141 -1.36 -3.65 -4.14
C SER A 141 -1.70 -4.22 -2.76
N TYR A 142 -0.91 -5.17 -2.29
CA TYR A 142 -1.05 -5.79 -0.99
C TYR A 142 0.07 -5.35 -0.06
N THR A 143 -0.26 -4.78 1.09
CA THR A 143 0.73 -4.47 2.14
C THR A 143 0.52 -5.41 3.31
N LEU A 144 1.54 -6.20 3.63
CA LEU A 144 1.51 -7.18 4.71
C LEU A 144 2.54 -6.83 5.78
N THR A 145 2.14 -7.00 7.03
CA THR A 145 3.04 -7.05 8.17
C THR A 145 3.09 -8.50 8.65
N ILE A 146 4.23 -9.18 8.51
CA ILE A 146 4.41 -10.59 8.87
C ILE A 146 5.44 -10.76 9.98
N ARG A 147 5.31 -11.85 10.74
CA ARG A 147 6.28 -12.30 11.72
C ARG A 147 6.95 -13.57 11.25
N THR A 148 8.26 -13.66 11.40
CA THR A 148 9.04 -14.85 11.02
C THR A 148 9.86 -15.41 12.18
N ASN A 149 10.17 -16.69 12.08
CA ASN A 149 11.09 -17.42 12.95
C ASN A 149 12.36 -17.78 12.14
N PRO A 150 13.58 -17.76 12.72
CA PRO A 150 13.93 -17.43 14.11
C PRO A 150 13.95 -15.94 14.44
N LYS A 151 13.95 -15.62 15.74
CA LYS A 151 14.03 -14.28 16.35
C LYS A 151 12.78 -13.39 16.25
N ASN A 152 11.60 -13.93 15.94
CA ASN A 152 10.33 -13.21 15.92
C ASN A 152 10.41 -11.86 15.17
N ALA A 153 11.16 -11.84 14.07
CA ALA A 153 11.38 -10.63 13.30
C ALA A 153 10.07 -10.20 12.61
N ILE A 154 9.82 -8.90 12.57
CA ILE A 154 8.64 -8.31 11.93
C ILE A 154 9.09 -7.61 10.65
N TYR A 155 8.42 -7.95 9.55
CA TYR A 155 8.66 -7.36 8.23
C TYR A 155 7.37 -6.74 7.72
N GLU A 156 7.51 -5.57 7.10
CA GLU A 156 6.46 -4.93 6.34
C GLU A 156 6.89 -4.86 4.88
N ALA A 157 6.06 -5.42 4.00
CA ALA A 157 6.32 -5.50 2.58
C ALA A 157 5.08 -5.12 1.80
N THR A 158 5.30 -4.48 0.65
CA THR A 158 4.27 -4.23 -0.34
C THR A 158 4.52 -5.12 -1.55
N VAL A 159 3.48 -5.83 -1.99
CA VAL A 159 3.52 -6.79 -3.09
C VAL A 159 2.46 -6.38 -4.10
N LEU A 160 2.84 -6.28 -5.38
CA LEU A 160 1.88 -6.03 -6.45
C LEU A 160 1.42 -7.38 -7.02
N TYR A 161 0.12 -7.58 -7.12
CA TYR A 161 -0.46 -8.76 -7.73
C TYR A 161 -1.02 -8.38 -9.10
N ASP A 162 -0.41 -8.92 -10.16
CA ASP A 162 -0.93 -8.80 -11.53
C ASP A 162 -2.11 -9.77 -11.69
N VAL A 163 -3.33 -9.23 -11.72
CA VAL A 163 -4.58 -9.97 -11.83
C VAL A 163 -4.70 -10.67 -13.19
N THR A 164 -4.13 -10.07 -14.25
CA THR A 164 -4.19 -10.63 -15.61
C THR A 164 -3.24 -11.82 -15.79
N LYS A 165 -2.02 -11.71 -15.26
CA LYS A 165 -1.01 -12.78 -15.37
C LYS A 165 -1.06 -13.76 -14.20
N ARG A 166 -1.78 -13.43 -13.13
CA ARG A 166 -1.82 -14.15 -11.84
C ARG A 166 -0.42 -14.30 -11.24
N VAL A 167 0.38 -13.24 -11.28
CA VAL A 167 1.77 -13.22 -10.80
C VAL A 167 1.93 -12.21 -9.67
N LEU A 168 2.70 -12.59 -8.64
CA LEU A 168 3.14 -11.67 -7.60
C LEU A 168 4.48 -11.02 -8.00
N LEU A 169 4.50 -9.70 -7.98
CA LEU A 169 5.69 -8.87 -8.15
C LEU A 169 6.15 -8.42 -6.76
N ILE A 170 7.22 -9.03 -6.27
CA ILE A 170 7.81 -8.75 -4.97
C ILE A 170 9.10 -7.97 -5.19
N ASP A 171 9.13 -6.71 -4.75
CA ASP A 171 10.36 -5.92 -4.69
C ASP A 171 10.99 -6.01 -3.31
N LEU A 172 12.04 -6.83 -3.20
CA LEU A 172 12.75 -7.07 -1.94
C LEU A 172 13.53 -5.84 -1.45
N ASP A 173 13.85 -4.87 -2.31
CA ASP A 173 14.58 -3.67 -1.92
C ASP A 173 13.67 -2.66 -1.20
N SER A 174 12.35 -2.74 -1.43
CA SER A 174 11.33 -1.93 -0.75
C SER A 174 10.86 -2.50 0.60
N VAL A 175 11.33 -3.69 0.98
CA VAL A 175 10.90 -4.35 2.21
C VAL A 175 11.53 -3.69 3.42
N SER A 176 10.68 -3.25 4.35
CA SER A 176 11.12 -2.63 5.59
C SER A 176 11.03 -3.62 6.75
N ARG A 177 12.02 -3.59 7.64
CA ARG A 177 11.92 -4.29 8.93
C ARG A 177 11.15 -3.38 9.88
N ALA A 178 9.88 -3.70 10.12
CA ALA A 178 8.99 -2.91 10.97
C ALA A 178 9.35 -3.10 12.45
N VAL A 179 10.46 -2.51 12.88
CA VAL A 179 10.73 -2.27 14.30
C VAL A 179 10.16 -0.90 14.62
N THR A 180 9.04 -0.87 15.32
CA THR A 180 8.49 0.34 15.97
C THR A 180 9.40 0.74 17.13
N SER A 181 10.58 1.28 16.80
CA SER A 181 11.43 2.06 17.69
C SER A 181 12.30 2.95 16.82
N ARG A 182 12.22 4.26 17.07
CA ARG A 182 12.85 5.39 16.36
C ARG A 182 14.40 5.35 16.22
N VAL A 183 15.06 4.21 16.40
CA VAL A 183 16.52 4.12 16.58
C VAL A 183 17.23 3.17 15.58
N PHE A 184 16.52 2.38 14.77
CA PHE A 184 17.17 1.28 14.03
C PHE A 184 17.45 1.47 12.53
N LEU A 185 17.33 2.70 11.98
CA LEU A 185 17.66 2.95 10.57
C LEU A 185 19.16 2.71 10.24
N ASN A 186 20.05 2.69 11.23
CA ASN A 186 21.50 2.65 11.00
C ASN A 186 22.14 1.25 10.92
N ILE A 187 21.46 0.15 11.30
CA ILE A 187 22.18 -1.14 11.45
C ILE A 187 22.19 -2.00 10.17
N ILE A 188 21.23 -1.83 9.25
CA ILE A 188 21.21 -2.59 7.99
C ILE A 188 22.02 -1.91 6.88
N MET A 189 22.02 -0.56 6.82
CA MET A 189 22.78 0.19 5.81
C MET A 189 24.30 0.25 6.06
N LEU A 190 24.78 0.03 7.29
CA LEU A 190 26.21 0.20 7.61
C LEU A 190 27.09 -1.04 7.34
N ARG A 191 26.53 -2.19 6.93
CA ARG A 191 27.37 -3.36 6.55
C ARG A 191 27.45 -3.61 5.04
N THR A 192 26.55 -3.05 4.24
CA THR A 192 26.64 -3.14 2.77
C THR A 192 27.61 -2.12 2.15
N ALA A 193 28.00 -1.07 2.89
CA ALA A 193 28.93 -0.05 2.42
C ALA A 193 30.40 -0.52 2.23
N ARG A 194 30.76 -1.76 2.63
CA ARG A 194 32.12 -2.28 2.44
C ARG A 194 32.30 -3.24 1.25
N GLN A 195 31.23 -3.51 0.50
CA GLN A 195 31.29 -4.37 -0.69
C GLN A 195 30.79 -3.68 -1.98
N VAL A 196 30.55 -2.37 -1.95
CA VAL A 196 30.35 -1.58 -3.18
C VAL A 196 31.72 -1.33 -3.85
N SER A 197 32.31 -2.40 -4.35
CA SER A 197 33.34 -2.36 -5.37
C SER A 197 33.34 -3.70 -6.11
N THR A 198 32.24 -4.00 -6.81
CA THR A 198 32.23 -4.57 -8.18
C THR A 198 30.87 -5.16 -8.56
N SER A 199 30.50 -4.92 -9.82
CA SER A 199 29.40 -5.50 -10.61
C SER A 199 27.95 -5.22 -10.18
N SER A 200 27.29 -4.40 -11.01
CA SER A 200 25.84 -4.23 -11.08
C SER A 200 25.20 -5.44 -11.77
N GLU A 201 24.17 -6.04 -11.16
CA GLU A 201 23.21 -6.88 -11.87
C GLU A 201 21.88 -6.87 -11.08
N SER A 202 20.89 -6.15 -11.61
CA SER A 202 19.53 -6.06 -11.09
C SER A 202 18.79 -7.36 -11.36
N VAL A 203 18.58 -8.18 -10.33
CA VAL A 203 17.86 -9.46 -10.44
C VAL A 203 16.37 -9.23 -10.17
N HIS A 204 15.61 -8.92 -11.23
CA HIS A 204 14.15 -9.06 -11.22
C HIS A 204 13.81 -10.55 -11.09
N THR A 205 13.24 -10.94 -9.94
CA THR A 205 12.83 -12.34 -9.74
C THR A 205 11.41 -12.52 -10.25
N VAL A 206 11.26 -12.82 -11.54
CA VAL A 206 10.00 -13.31 -12.13
C VAL A 206 9.91 -14.80 -11.83
N LEU A 207 8.94 -15.23 -11.01
CA LEU A 207 8.67 -16.65 -10.76
C LEU A 207 7.48 -17.09 -11.65
N PRO A 208 7.72 -17.89 -12.70
CA PRO A 208 6.64 -18.57 -13.41
C PRO A 208 6.16 -19.79 -12.62
N LEU A 209 4.84 -19.99 -12.56
CA LEU A 209 4.21 -21.23 -12.09
C LEU A 209 4.32 -22.31 -13.17
N GLN A 210 5.47 -22.97 -13.31
CA GLN A 210 5.57 -24.20 -14.11
C GLN A 210 6.90 -24.96 -13.84
N SER A 211 6.85 -25.93 -12.92
CA SER A 211 7.49 -27.25 -13.07
C SER A 211 7.14 -28.14 -11.85
N ILE A 212 5.99 -28.81 -11.92
CA ILE A 212 5.76 -30.02 -11.13
C ILE A 212 5.32 -31.06 -12.13
N ASN A 213 6.25 -31.90 -12.58
CA ASN A 213 5.94 -33.11 -13.33
C ASN A 213 6.25 -34.32 -12.43
N GLU A 214 5.24 -35.17 -12.28
CA GLU A 214 5.26 -36.58 -11.87
C GLU A 214 5.92 -36.86 -10.50
N SER A 215 5.19 -37.15 -9.43
CA SER A 215 4.12 -38.15 -9.32
C SER A 215 3.42 -37.92 -7.98
N TYR A 216 2.08 -37.92 -7.98
CA TYR A 216 1.15 -38.36 -6.92
C TYR A 216 -0.20 -37.68 -7.20
N ASN A 217 -1.13 -38.48 -7.73
CA ASN A 217 -2.52 -38.13 -7.97
C ASN A 217 -3.22 -37.68 -6.68
N ALA A 218 -3.63 -36.42 -6.61
CA ALA A 218 -4.89 -35.97 -5.99
C ALA A 218 -5.19 -34.54 -6.45
N LEU A 219 -6.12 -34.44 -7.40
CA LEU A 219 -6.70 -33.20 -7.91
C LEU A 219 -7.28 -32.34 -6.79
N LEU A 220 -6.84 -31.07 -6.72
CA LEU A 220 -7.64 -29.97 -6.16
C LEU A 220 -7.32 -28.69 -6.95
N PHE A 221 -8.00 -28.56 -8.10
CA PHE A 221 -8.22 -27.27 -8.72
C PHE A 221 -9.25 -26.51 -7.87
N LEU A 222 -8.86 -25.39 -7.26
CA LEU A 222 -9.81 -24.47 -6.65
C LEU A 222 -9.90 -23.21 -7.52
N ASP A 223 -10.99 -23.18 -8.27
CA ASP A 223 -11.50 -22.03 -9.00
C ASP A 223 -11.95 -20.94 -8.01
N ILE A 224 -11.19 -19.83 -7.97
CA ILE A 224 -11.41 -18.71 -7.04
C ILE A 224 -12.68 -17.91 -7.42
N SER A 225 -13.30 -18.18 -8.58
CA SER A 225 -14.54 -17.51 -9.00
C SER A 225 -15.76 -17.79 -8.11
N LYS A 226 -15.70 -18.74 -7.17
CA LYS A 226 -16.78 -19.08 -6.24
C LYS A 226 -16.71 -18.43 -4.86
N LEU A 227 -15.72 -17.58 -4.55
CA LEU A 227 -15.58 -16.95 -3.23
C LEU A 227 -16.32 -15.60 -3.07
N ASN A 228 -17.00 -15.11 -4.12
CA ASN A 228 -17.66 -13.79 -4.13
C ASN A 228 -19.20 -13.87 -4.31
N GLN A 229 -19.86 -14.86 -3.73
CA GLN A 229 -21.32 -14.83 -3.55
C GLN A 229 -21.66 -15.29 -2.13
N GLU A 230 -21.74 -14.32 -1.22
CA GLU A 230 -22.74 -14.19 -0.16
C GLU A 230 -22.67 -12.78 0.45
#